data_AF-A0A522RAU2-F1
#
_entry.id   AF-A0A522RAU2-F1
#
_cell.length_a   1.000
_cell.length_b   1.000
_cell.length_c   1.000
_cell.angle_alpha   90.00
_cell.angle_beta   90.00
_cell.angle_gamma   90.00
#
_symmetry.space_group_name_H-M   'P 1'
#
loop_
_entity.id
_entity.type
_entity.pdbx_description
1 polymer ?
#
loop_
_entity_poly.entity_id
_entity_poly.type
_entity_poly.pdbx_seq_one_letter_code
_entity_poly.pdbx_strand_id
1 'polypeptide(L)' 'VVGLVASAERISQVRQHRVLGSEEHDFTAYTDRSNINEELVYARHLCTRHGWPMIDVTRRSIEETAAAIVALKSKAR' A
#
# COMPACT_ATOMS: atom_id res chain seq x y z
N VAL A 1 -11.42 4.25 -9.80
CA VAL A 1 -10.57 3.41 -8.91
C VAL A 1 -9.36 4.23 -8.51
N VAL A 2 -8.84 4.07 -7.29
CA VAL A 2 -7.65 4.78 -6.78
C VAL A 2 -6.69 3.75 -6.20
N GLY A 3 -5.42 3.78 -6.59
CA GLY A 3 -4.38 2.93 -6.02
C GLY A 3 -3.80 3.55 -4.75
N LEU A 4 -3.67 2.77 -3.68
CA LEU A 4 -2.99 3.20 -2.46
C LEU A 4 -1.66 2.47 -2.36
N VAL A 5 -0.58 3.22 -2.19
CA VAL A 5 0.78 2.66 -2.05
C VAL A 5 1.43 3.18 -0.78
N ALA A 6 2.30 2.38 -0.18
CA ALA A 6 3.11 2.78 0.96
C ALA A 6 4.55 2.29 0.77
N SER A 7 5.49 2.83 1.55
CA SER A 7 6.87 2.38 1.50
C SER A 7 6.99 0.91 1.90
N ALA A 8 7.94 0.20 1.28
CA ALA A 8 8.20 -1.20 1.60
C ALA A 8 8.54 -1.40 3.08
N GLU A 9 9.25 -0.43 3.68
CA GLU A 9 9.54 -0.39 5.10
C GLU A 9 8.26 -0.35 5.95
N ARG A 10 7.31 0.56 5.61
CA ARG A 10 6.06 0.69 6.36
C ARG A 10 5.20 -0.57 6.25
N ILE A 11 5.14 -1.15 5.06
CA ILE A 11 4.40 -2.41 4.83
C ILE A 11 5.04 -3.54 5.62
N SER A 12 6.37 -3.68 5.58
CA SER A 12 7.11 -4.69 6.34
C SER A 12 6.83 -4.58 7.84
N GLN A 13 6.89 -3.37 8.42
CA GLN A 13 6.54 -3.14 9.83
C GLN A 13 5.10 -3.56 10.18
N VAL A 14 4.12 -3.18 9.34
CA VAL A 14 2.71 -3.56 9.55
C VAL A 14 2.52 -5.07 9.46
N ARG A 15 3.17 -5.73 8.49
CA ARG A 15 3.13 -7.19 8.34
C ARG A 15 3.78 -7.88 9.55
N GLN A 16 4.94 -7.40 10.01
CA GLN A 16 5.61 -7.90 11.21
C GLN A 16 4.72 -7.80 12.46
N HIS A 17 4.06 -6.66 12.68
CA HIS A 17 3.14 -6.51 13.82
C HIS A 17 1.95 -7.50 13.78
N ARG A 18 1.48 -7.87 12.59
CA ARG A 18 0.41 -8.89 12.45
C ARG A 18 0.92 -10.30 12.73
N VAL A 19 2.14 -10.59 12.30
CA VAL A 19 2.82 -11.88 12.53
C VAL A 19 3.08 -12.09 14.01
N LEU A 20 3.50 -11.07 14.75
CA LEU A 20 3.69 -11.15 16.21
C LEU A 20 2.41 -11.54 16.98
N GLY A 21 1.24 -11.42 16.36
CA GLY A 21 -0.04 -11.87 16.93
C GLY A 21 -0.55 -13.20 16.38
N SER A 22 0.22 -13.91 15.55
CA SER A 22 -0.15 -15.21 14.95
C SER A 22 0.86 -16.30 15.34
N GLU A 23 0.37 -17.46 15.76
CA GLU A 23 1.16 -18.63 16.23
C GLU A 23 1.82 -19.44 15.09
N GLU A 24 1.81 -18.94 13.85
CA GLU A 24 2.42 -19.61 12.70
C GLU A 24 3.86 -19.12 12.46
N HIS A 25 4.77 -20.05 12.17
CA HIS A 25 6.22 -19.80 12.22
C HIS A 25 6.88 -19.46 10.87
N ASP A 26 6.12 -19.30 9.77
CA ASP A 26 6.68 -19.18 8.40
C ASP A 26 6.28 -17.89 7.66
N PHE A 27 6.58 -16.73 8.26
CA PHE A 27 6.29 -15.41 7.65
C PHE A 27 7.52 -14.68 7.10
N THR A 28 8.67 -15.34 7.01
CA THR A 28 9.91 -14.75 6.49
C THR A 28 9.72 -14.18 5.09
N ALA A 29 9.10 -14.93 4.18
CA ALA A 29 8.77 -14.45 2.82
C ALA A 29 7.71 -13.32 2.81
N TYR A 30 6.80 -13.30 3.79
CA TYR A 30 5.71 -12.32 3.87
C TYR A 30 6.20 -10.94 4.33
N THR A 31 7.27 -10.89 5.13
CA THR A 31 7.85 -9.64 5.67
C THR A 31 9.09 -9.17 4.90
N ASP A 32 9.61 -9.98 3.96
CA ASP A 32 10.79 -9.65 3.15
C ASP A 32 10.55 -8.40 2.29
N ARG A 33 11.47 -7.45 2.38
CA ARG A 33 11.37 -6.16 1.68
C ARG A 33 11.53 -6.31 0.17
N SER A 34 12.28 -7.30 -0.30
CA SER A 34 12.48 -7.60 -1.71
C SER A 34 11.16 -8.05 -2.34
N ASN A 35 10.47 -9.00 -1.70
CA ASN A 35 9.14 -9.46 -2.13
C ASN A 35 8.13 -8.32 -2.12
N ILE A 36 8.11 -7.51 -1.05
CA ILE A 36 7.22 -6.34 -0.96
C ILE A 36 7.52 -5.32 -2.08
N ASN A 37 8.79 -5.11 -2.43
CA ASN A 37 9.15 -4.22 -3.54
C ASN A 37 8.63 -4.74 -4.88
N GLU A 38 8.74 -6.04 -5.15
CA GLU A 38 8.18 -6.65 -6.36
C GLU A 38 6.66 -6.47 -6.43
N GLU A 39 5.96 -6.71 -5.31
CA GLU A 39 4.52 -6.45 -5.20
C GLU A 39 4.17 -4.99 -5.48
N LEU A 40 4.93 -4.04 -4.91
CA LEU A 40 4.74 -2.61 -5.11
C LEU A 40 4.99 -2.19 -6.57
N VAL A 41 5.99 -2.77 -7.23
CA VAL A 41 6.27 -2.54 -8.64
C VAL A 41 5.12 -3.05 -9.49
N TYR A 42 4.61 -4.25 -9.20
CA TYR A 42 3.45 -4.81 -9.89
C TYR A 42 2.20 -3.93 -9.71
N ALA A 43 1.91 -3.50 -8.48
CA ALA A 43 0.77 -2.63 -8.17
C ALA A 43 0.84 -1.29 -8.91
N ARG A 44 2.04 -0.68 -8.98
CA ARG A 44 2.27 0.54 -9.77
C ARG A 44 2.02 0.32 -11.25
N HIS A 45 2.57 -0.75 -11.83
CA HIS A 45 2.35 -1.08 -13.24
C HIS A 45 0.87 -1.28 -13.57
N LEU A 46 0.13 -1.96 -12.68
CA LEU A 46 -1.31 -2.17 -12.84
C LEU A 46 -2.07 -0.83 -12.84
N CYS A 47 -1.80 0.03 -11.86
CA CYS A 47 -2.44 1.35 -11.78
C CYS A 47 -2.12 2.22 -12.99
N THR A 48 -0.86 2.24 -13.44
CA THR A 48 -0.44 2.99 -14.63
C THR A 48 -1.12 2.47 -15.90
N ARG A 49 -1.22 1.14 -16.07
CA ARG A 49 -1.89 0.52 -17.23
C ARG A 49 -3.34 0.94 -17.34
N HIS A 50 -4.05 1.04 -16.22
CA HIS A 50 -5.46 1.43 -16.18
C HIS A 50 -5.69 2.94 -16.02
N GLY A 51 -4.62 3.75 -15.95
CA GLY A 51 -4.72 5.20 -15.73
C GLY A 51 -5.33 5.56 -14.37
N TRP A 52 -5.23 4.67 -13.37
CA TRP A 52 -5.79 4.94 -12.04
C TRP A 52 -4.86 5.85 -11.25
N PRO A 53 -5.39 6.94 -10.64
CA PRO A 53 -4.58 7.79 -9.78
C PRO A 53 -4.07 7.01 -8.58
N MET A 54 -2.83 7.27 -8.20
CA MET A 54 -2.17 6.64 -7.06
C MET A 54 -1.93 7.66 -5.94
N ILE A 55 -2.12 7.22 -4.69
CA ILE A 55 -1.85 8.01 -3.49
C ILE A 55 -0.84 7.27 -2.62
N ASP A 56 0.23 7.95 -2.22
CA ASP A 56 1.15 7.46 -1.19
C ASP A 56 0.57 7.74 0.20
N VAL A 57 0.37 6.67 0.98
CA VAL A 57 -0.23 6.69 2.32
C VAL A 57 0.78 6.38 3.43
N THR A 58 2.08 6.32 3.13
CA THR A 58 3.13 5.89 4.08
C THR A 58 3.08 6.61 5.43
N ARG A 59 2.78 7.91 5.43
CA ARG A 59 2.71 8.77 6.63
C ARG A 59 1.39 9.55 6.72
N ARG A 60 0.37 9.10 5.99
CA ARG A 60 -0.94 9.75 6.03
C ARG A 60 -1.84 9.05 7.03
N SER A 61 -2.66 9.82 7.72
CA SER A 61 -3.75 9.26 8.52
C SER A 61 -4.83 8.65 7.60
N ILE A 62 -5.74 7.88 8.19
CA ILE A 62 -6.88 7.30 7.45
C ILE A 62 -7.79 8.43 6.95
N GLU A 63 -8.01 9.45 7.78
CA GLU A 63 -8.82 10.63 7.49
C GLU A 63 -8.23 11.46 6.34
N GLU A 64 -6.92 11.71 6.36
CA GLU A 64 -6.21 12.41 5.29
C GLU A 64 -6.28 11.64 3.96
N THR A 65 -6.12 10.32 4.02
CA THR A 65 -6.23 9.44 2.86
C THR A 65 -7.65 9.48 2.27
N ALA A 66 -8.68 9.41 3.12
CA ALA A 66 -10.07 9.50 2.70
C ALA A 66 -10.38 10.85 2.05
N ALA A 67 -9.92 11.96 2.65
CA ALA A 67 -10.08 13.29 2.08
C ALA A 67 -9.42 13.42 0.70
N ALA A 68 -8.22 12.86 0.53
CA ALA A 68 -7.52 12.85 -0.75
C ALA A 68 -8.27 12.06 -1.84
N ILE A 69 -8.86 10.91 -1.50
CA ILE A 69 -9.69 10.10 -2.43
C ILE A 69 -10.93 10.90 -2.85
N VAL A 70 -11.63 11.55 -1.92
CA VAL A 70 -12.82 12.36 -2.21
C VAL A 70 -12.46 13.55 -3.09
N ALA A 71 -11.34 14.22 -2.83
CA ALA A 71 -10.85 15.33 -3.64
C ALA A 71 -10.56 14.92 -5.10
N LEU A 72 -9.97 13.73 -5.31
CA LEU A 72 -9.75 13.18 -6.65
C LEU A 72 -11.05 12.89 -7.40
N LYS A 73 -12.07 12.38 -6.70
CA LYS A 73 -13.41 12.17 -7.29
C LYS A 73 -14.04 13.49 -7.74
N SER A 74 -13.82 14.58 -6.99
CA SER A 74 -14.36 15.90 -7.30
C SER A 74 -13.72 16.56 -8.52
N LYS A 75 -12.42 16.31 -8.77
CA LYS A 75 -11.68 16.86 -9.92
C LYS A 75 -12.01 16.22 -11.27
N ALA A 76 -12.66 15.06 -11.27
CA ALA A 76 -12.99 14.32 -12.49
C ALA A 76 -14.36 14.73 -13.10
N ARG A 77 -14.84 15.94 -12.80
CA ARG A 77 -16.15 16.45 -13.25
C ARG A 77 -16.00 17.62 -14.21
#